data_AF-A0A7C7DLR0-F1
#
_entry.id   AF-A0A7C7DLR0-F1
#
_cell.length_a   1.000
_cell.length_b   1.000
_cell.length_c   1.000
_cell.angle_alpha   90.00
_cell.angle_beta   90.00
_cell.angle_gamma   90.00
#
_symmetry.space_group_name_H-M   'P 1'
#
loop_
_entity.id
_entity.type
_entity.pdbx_description
1 polymer ?
#
loop_
_entity_poly.entity_id
_entity_poly.type
_entity_poly.pdbx_seq_one_letter_code
_entity_poly.pdbx_strand_id
1 'polypeptide(L)' 'YRGIRQFIKRSWSPGPVPTLTIGGMAFQDAWNIDILRIMRCSVQIIGRDHRLIPLCSKYLTSLRGEKIHPGIS' A
#
# COMPACT_ATOMS: atom_id res chain seq x y z
N TYR A 1 10.80 -3.63 -17.14
CA TYR A 1 9.44 -3.16 -16.80
C TYR A 1 8.54 -2.77 -17.99
N ARG A 2 9.00 -2.09 -19.05
CA ARG A 2 8.14 -1.69 -20.20
C ARG A 2 7.54 -2.88 -20.98
N GLY A 3 8.31 -3.91 -21.30
CA GLY A 3 7.85 -5.06 -22.09
C GLY A 3 6.73 -5.88 -21.44
N ILE A 4 6.83 -6.16 -20.14
CA ILE A 4 5.80 -6.91 -19.38
C ILE A 4 4.45 -6.16 -19.40
N ARG A 5 4.46 -4.84 -19.22
CA ARG A 5 3.23 -4.02 -19.26
C ARG A 5 2.55 -4.06 -20.63
N GLN A 6 3.33 -4.11 -21.70
CA GLN A 6 2.79 -4.13 -23.07
C GLN A 6 2.21 -5.49 -23.44
N PHE A 7 2.80 -6.58 -22.93
CA PHE A 7 2.22 -7.92 -23.05
C PHE A 7 0.89 -8.02 -22.31
N ILE A 8 0.83 -7.64 -21.02
CA ILE A 8 -0.42 -7.69 -20.23
C ILE A 8 -1.54 -6.88 -20.90
N LYS A 9 -1.25 -5.70 -21.44
CA LYS A 9 -2.25 -4.89 -22.17
C LYS A 9 -2.78 -5.56 -23.45
N ARG A 10 -1.98 -6.39 -24.11
CA ARG A 10 -2.34 -7.07 -25.37
C ARG A 10 -2.94 -8.47 -25.14
N SER A 11 -2.52 -9.14 -24.07
CA SER A 11 -2.94 -10.50 -23.73
C SER A 11 -4.14 -10.54 -22.79
N TRP A 12 -4.51 -9.42 -22.16
CA TRP A 12 -5.70 -9.37 -21.32
C TRP A 12 -6.95 -9.31 -22.19
N SER A 13 -7.71 -10.39 -22.18
CA SER A 13 -9.09 -10.45 -22.63
C SER A 13 -9.99 -10.69 -21.41
N PRO A 14 -11.08 -9.93 -21.21
CA PRO A 14 -12.02 -10.21 -20.15
C PRO A 14 -12.61 -11.61 -20.35
N GLY A 15 -12.47 -12.46 -19.33
CA GLY A 15 -13.07 -13.79 -19.33
C GLY A 15 -14.60 -13.70 -19.24
N PRO A 16 -15.33 -14.75 -19.68
CA PRO A 16 -16.79 -14.77 -19.63
C PRO A 16 -17.35 -14.90 -18.20
N VAL A 17 -16.50 -15.17 -17.21
CA VAL A 17 -16.87 -15.37 -15.81
C VAL A 17 -16.26 -14.27 -14.95
N PRO A 18 -17.02 -13.63 -14.03
CA PRO A 18 -16.46 -12.70 -13.06
C PRO A 18 -15.41 -13.39 -12.19
N THR A 19 -14.24 -12.76 -12.05
CA THR A 19 -13.16 -13.26 -11.20
C THR A 19 -12.85 -12.26 -10.10
N LEU A 20 -12.60 -12.77 -8.89
CA LEU A 20 -12.15 -11.96 -7.76
C LEU A 20 -10.62 -11.98 -7.69
N THR A 21 -10.00 -10.82 -7.75
CA THR A 21 -8.55 -10.68 -7.49
C THR A 21 -8.34 -10.19 -6.06
N ILE A 22 -7.62 -10.97 -5.26
CA ILE A 22 -7.20 -10.58 -3.92
C ILE A 22 -5.71 -10.25 -3.97
N GLY A 23 -5.37 -8.99 -3.64
CA GLY A 23 -4.00 -8.55 -3.44
C GLY A 23 -3.68 -8.46 -1.95
N GLY A 24 -2.45 -8.81 -1.57
CA GLY A 24 -1.94 -8.63 -0.22
C GLY A 24 -0.72 -7.71 -0.21
N MET A 25 -0.57 -6.92 0.84
CA MET A 25 0.66 -6.16 1.12
C MET A 25 1.05 -6.38 2.58
N ALA A 26 2.34 -6.57 2.82
CA ALA A 26 2.87 -6.58 4.18
C ALA A 26 2.98 -5.14 4.69
N PHE A 27 2.17 -4.83 5.71
CA PHE A 27 2.25 -3.60 6.49
C PHE A 27 3.29 -3.74 7.59
N GLN A 28 3.87 -2.61 7.99
CA GLN A 28 4.85 -2.57 9.05
C GLN A 28 4.18 -2.20 10.38
N ASP A 29 4.64 -2.82 11.46
CA ASP A 29 4.22 -2.59 12.83
C ASP A 29 5.40 -2.09 13.68
N ALA A 30 5.17 -1.91 14.97
CA ALA A 30 6.20 -1.41 15.90
C ALA A 30 7.40 -2.36 16.07
N TRP A 31 7.27 -3.64 15.70
CA TRP A 31 8.28 -4.68 15.90
C TRP A 31 9.12 -4.96 14.66
N ASN A 32 8.65 -4.61 13.46
CA ASN A 32 9.30 -4.92 12.18
C ASN A 32 9.58 -3.68 11.30
N ILE A 33 9.60 -2.49 11.91
CA ILE A 33 9.75 -1.25 11.16
C ILE A 33 11.12 -1.12 10.49
N ASP A 34 11.09 -0.87 9.18
CA ASP A 34 12.23 -0.65 8.29
C ASP A 34 12.06 0.70 7.58
N ILE A 35 12.95 1.63 7.94
CA ILE A 35 12.98 2.99 7.42
C ILE A 35 13.26 3.02 5.91
N LEU A 36 14.14 2.15 5.40
CA LEU A 36 14.46 2.12 3.97
C LEU A 36 13.25 1.69 3.15
N ARG A 37 12.42 0.79 3.67
CA ARG A 37 11.16 0.39 3.06
C ARG A 37 10.13 1.52 3.08
N ILE A 38 10.07 2.31 4.15
CA ILE A 38 9.20 3.50 4.23
C ILE A 38 9.59 4.54 3.18
N MET A 39 10.89 4.83 3.06
CA MET A 39 11.42 5.79 2.09
C MET A 39 11.20 5.38 0.63
N ARG A 40 11.08 4.07 0.36
CA ARG A 40 10.84 3.51 -0.97
C ARG A 40 9.37 3.13 -1.22
N CYS A 41 8.46 3.47 -0.31
CA CYS A 41 7.07 3.09 -0.42
C CYS A 41 6.42 3.80 -1.62
N SER A 42 6.00 3.02 -2.62
CA SER A 42 5.40 3.54 -3.85
C SER A 42 3.93 3.93 -3.71
N VAL A 43 3.27 3.52 -2.63
CA VAL A 43 1.86 3.81 -2.36
C VAL A 43 1.76 4.73 -1.16
N GLN A 44 1.11 5.87 -1.35
CA GLN A 44 0.98 6.93 -0.36
C GLN A 44 -0.49 7.26 -0.13
N ILE A 45 -0.87 7.60 1.10
CA ILE A 45 -2.21 8.06 1.47
C ILE A 45 -2.13 9.57 1.73
N ILE A 46 -3.10 10.33 1.23
CA ILE A 46 -3.26 11.74 1.56
C ILE A 46 -3.97 11.84 2.91
N GLY A 47 -3.28 12.36 3.92
CA GLY A 47 -3.83 12.62 5.24
C GLY A 47 -4.81 13.79 5.23
N ARG A 48 -5.61 13.90 6.31
CA ARG A 48 -6.55 15.03 6.49
C ARG A 48 -5.82 16.38 6.58
N ASP A 49 -4.57 16.38 7.01
CA ASP A 49 -3.68 17.55 7.05
C ASP A 49 -2.93 17.76 5.71
N HIS A 50 -3.40 17.14 4.62
CA HIS A 50 -2.81 17.18 3.28
C HIS A 50 -1.38 16.64 3.18
N ARG A 51 -0.88 15.96 4.22
CA ARG A 51 0.42 15.29 4.18
C ARG A 51 0.34 13.94 3.49
N LEU A 52 1.41 13.59 2.77
CA LEU A 52 1.57 12.24 2.22
C LEU A 52 2.10 11.30 3.30
N ILE A 53 1.38 10.21 3.53
CA ILE A 53 1.72 9.19 4.51
C ILE A 53 2.01 7.87 3.77
N PRO A 54 3.20 7.28 3.94
CA PRO A 54 3.51 5.99 3.34
C PRO A 54 2.52 4.92 3.79
N LEU A 55 1.91 4.20 2.84
CA LEU A 55 0.92 3.18 3.15
C LEU A 55 1.49 2.11 4.09
N CYS A 56 2.77 1.77 3.92
CA CYS A 56 3.44 0.76 4.72
C CYS A 56 3.58 1.10 6.21
N SER A 57 3.50 2.38 6.60
CA SER A 57 3.60 2.85 8.00
C SER A 57 2.29 3.45 8.52
N LYS A 58 1.23 3.44 7.72
CA LYS A 58 -0.03 4.13 8.02
C LYS A 58 -0.70 3.69 9.32
N TYR A 59 -0.52 2.43 9.69
CA TYR A 59 -1.19 1.77 10.81
C TYR A 59 -0.30 1.59 12.03
N LEU A 60 0.86 2.23 12.08
CA LEU A 60 1.73 2.19 13.25
C LEU A 60 1.05 2.80 14.48
N THR A 61 1.41 2.25 15.62
CA THR A 61 1.00 2.70 16.94
C THR A 61 2.18 3.20 17.76
N SER A 62 1.92 4.11 18.68
CA SER A 62 2.84 4.47 19.75
C SER A 62 3.01 3.30 20.72
N LEU A 63 3.98 3.41 21.63
CA LEU A 63 4.18 2.45 22.72
C LEU A 63 2.96 2.33 23.65
N ARG A 64 2.02 3.29 23.59
CA ARG A 64 0.76 3.27 24.34
C ARG A 64 -0.41 2.65 23.56
N GLY A 65 -0.16 2.15 22.35
CA GLY A 65 -1.20 1.60 21.47
C GLY A 65 -2.00 2.64 20.69
N GLU A 66 -1.60 3.92 20.75
CA GLU A 66 -2.29 5.00 20.05
C GLU A 66 -1.84 5.07 18.59
N LYS A 67 -2.77 5.24 17.63
CA LYS A 67 -2.42 5.37 16.21
C LYS A 67 -1.57 6.63 15.99
N ILE A 68 -0.44 6.49 15.29
CA ILE A 68 0.41 7.64 14.90
C ILE A 68 -0.31 8.54 13.90
N HIS A 69 -1.10 7.93 13.00
CA HIS A 69 -1.87 8.65 12.00
C HIS A 69 -3.38 8.38 12.15
N PRO A 70 -4.25 9.39 12.00
CA PRO A 70 -5.70 9.23 12.09
C PRO A 70 -6.25 8.28 11.01
N GLY A 71 -7.44 7.71 11.23
CA GLY A 71 -8.07 6.78 10.29
C GLY A 71 -8.33 7.36 8.89
N ILE A 72 -8.52 6.47 7.91
CA ILE A 72 -8.98 6.82 6.56
C ILE A 72 -10.51 6.90 6.65
N SER A 73 -11.05 8.11 6.76
CA SER A 73 -12.49 8.37 6.78
C SER A 73 -12.76 9.66 6.03
#